data_AF-A0AAV2RT97-F1
#
_entry.id   AF-A0AAV2RT97-F1
#
_cell.length_a   1.000
_cell.length_b   1.000
_cell.length_c   1.000
_cell.angle_alpha   90.00
_cell.angle_beta   90.00
_cell.angle_gamma   90.00
#
_symmetry.space_group_name_H-M   'P 1'
#
loop_
_entity.id
_entity.type
_entity.pdbx_description
1 polymer ?
#
loop_
_entity_poly.entity_id
_entity_poly.type
_entity_poly.pdbx_seq_one_letter_code
_entity_poly.pdbx_strand_id
1 'polypeptide(L)'
;EKQAIAEETEKKINVTRLGYRPIAVHASILFFTLRDLSALDPMYQYSLGWFINLFSNSIDNSEKASELQDRLKALRSHFTLNLYHNVCTGLFQKDKLVFSFLMCVNLQRADDNIDEA
;
A
#
# COMPACT_ATOMS: atom_id res chain seq x y z
N GLU A 1 11.52 10.48 37.30
CA GLU A 1 10.08 10.18 37.03
C GLU A 1 9.66 10.52 35.60
N LYS A 2 9.68 11.79 35.17
CA LYS A 2 9.28 12.17 33.80
C LYS A 2 10.04 11.45 32.68
N GLN A 3 11.33 11.17 32.89
CA GLN A 3 12.16 10.46 31.91
C GLN A 3 11.79 8.99 31.76
N ALA A 4 11.46 8.30 32.86
CA ALA A 4 11.03 6.90 32.81
C ALA A 4 9.69 6.73 32.08
N ILE A 5 8.76 7.66 32.28
CA ILE A 5 7.45 7.69 31.58
C ILE A 5 7.64 7.93 30.08
N ALA A 6 8.58 8.82 29.71
CA ALA A 6 8.91 9.09 28.32
C ALA A 6 9.48 7.84 27.63
N GLU A 7 10.43 7.15 28.27
CA GLU A 7 11.03 5.91 27.75
C GLU A 7 10.01 4.78 27.58
N GLU A 8 9.07 4.63 28.51
CA GLU A 8 8.00 3.62 28.39
C GLU A 8 7.04 3.95 27.24
N THR A 9 6.69 5.23 27.09
CA THR A 9 5.81 5.70 26.00
C THR A 9 6.49 5.52 24.64
N GLU A 10 7.77 5.83 24.53
CA GLU A 10 8.56 5.63 23.31
C GLU A 10 8.58 4.17 22.89
N LYS A 11 8.81 3.25 23.85
CA LYS A 11 8.75 1.80 23.58
C LYS A 11 7.38 1.39 23.04
N LYS A 12 6.28 1.84 23.65
CA LYS A 12 4.91 1.53 23.20
C LYS A 12 4.63 2.07 21.80
N ILE A 13 5.07 3.29 21.49
CA ILE A 13 4.96 3.87 20.15
C ILE A 13 5.75 3.03 19.14
N ASN A 14 6.97 2.65 19.48
CA ASN A 14 7.82 1.91 18.56
C ASN A 14 7.25 0.50 18.28
N VAL A 15 6.75 -0.19 19.30
CA VAL A 15 6.07 -1.49 19.13
C VAL A 15 4.85 -1.36 18.22
N THR A 16 3.99 -0.37 18.47
CA THR A 16 2.82 -0.11 17.62
C THR A 16 3.25 0.20 16.18
N ARG A 17 4.24 1.06 15.99
CA ARG A 17 4.78 1.43 14.67
C ARG A 17 5.29 0.23 13.89
N LEU A 18 6.04 -0.66 14.55
CA LEU A 18 6.56 -1.88 13.93
C LEU A 18 5.42 -2.81 13.49
N GLY A 19 4.32 -2.86 14.25
CA GLY A 19 3.13 -3.61 13.88
C GLY A 19 2.51 -3.17 12.54
N TYR A 20 2.55 -1.87 12.21
CA TYR A 20 2.04 -1.33 10.94
C TYR A 20 3.07 -1.33 9.80
N ARG A 21 4.31 -1.72 10.04
CA ARG A 21 5.35 -1.76 8.99
C ARG A 21 4.96 -2.61 7.77
N PRO A 22 4.30 -3.79 7.90
CA PRO A 22 3.94 -4.61 6.73
C PRO A 22 3.01 -3.89 5.75
N ILE A 23 2.01 -3.16 6.23
CA ILE A 23 1.11 -2.41 5.34
C ILE A 23 1.82 -1.21 4.69
N ALA A 24 2.78 -0.59 5.38
CA ALA A 24 3.59 0.48 4.80
C ALA A 24 4.48 -0.03 3.66
N VAL A 25 5.07 -1.22 3.82
CA VAL A 25 5.83 -1.89 2.74
C VAL A 25 4.92 -2.19 1.55
N HIS A 26 3.77 -2.83 1.80
CA HIS A 26 2.74 -3.10 0.77
C HIS A 26 2.35 -1.84 -0.02
N ALA A 27 2.04 -0.74 0.68
CA ALA A 27 1.67 0.52 0.05
C ALA A 27 2.83 1.11 -0.77
N SER A 28 4.07 1.01 -0.29
CA SER A 28 5.23 1.50 -1.04
C SER A 28 5.45 0.76 -2.36
N ILE A 29 5.31 -0.57 -2.37
CA ILE A 29 5.40 -1.39 -3.59
C ILE A 29 4.36 -0.96 -4.62
N LEU A 30 3.11 -0.77 -4.17
CA LEU A 30 2.02 -0.32 -5.03
C LEU A 30 2.26 1.10 -5.56
N PHE A 31 2.78 2.01 -4.75
CA PHE A 31 3.11 3.37 -5.19
C PHE A 31 4.19 3.38 -6.28
N PHE A 32 5.27 2.62 -6.09
CA PHE A 32 6.33 2.54 -7.10
C PHE A 32 5.85 1.84 -8.38
N THR A 33 5.03 0.78 -8.25
CA THR A 33 4.38 0.15 -9.41
C THR A 33 3.52 1.14 -10.20
N LEU A 34 2.76 1.99 -9.50
CA LEU A 34 1.96 3.04 -10.12
C LEU A 34 2.82 4.09 -10.81
N ARG A 35 3.91 4.50 -10.17
CA ARG A 35 4.87 5.49 -10.71
C ARG A 35 5.51 4.98 -12.00
N ASP A 36 5.82 3.69 -12.08
CA ASP A 36 6.46 3.09 -13.26
C ASP A 36 5.52 3.00 -14.47
N LEU A 37 4.19 3.17 -14.29
CA LEU A 37 3.24 3.26 -15.42
C LEU A 37 3.51 4.44 -16.34
N SER A 38 4.13 5.53 -15.86
CA SER A 38 4.46 6.67 -16.71
C SER A 38 5.47 6.32 -17.81
N ALA A 39 6.19 5.20 -17.67
CA ALA A 39 7.08 4.68 -18.70
C ALA A 39 6.30 4.04 -19.88
N LEU A 40 5.06 3.59 -19.65
CA LEU A 40 4.20 3.05 -20.69
C LEU A 40 3.52 4.17 -21.48
N ASP A 41 2.97 5.15 -20.76
CA ASP A 41 2.38 6.36 -21.34
C ASP A 41 2.60 7.52 -20.35
N PRO A 42 3.18 8.66 -20.78
CA PRO A 42 3.39 9.82 -19.90
C PRO A 42 2.10 10.35 -19.25
N MET A 43 0.93 10.07 -19.81
CA MET A 43 -0.36 10.44 -19.21
C MET A 43 -0.69 9.64 -17.95
N TYR A 44 -0.08 8.48 -17.72
CA TYR A 44 -0.30 7.63 -16.55
C TYR A 44 0.55 8.05 -15.35
N GLN A 45 0.53 9.35 -15.07
CA GLN A 45 1.27 9.93 -13.96
C GLN A 45 0.33 10.30 -12.82
N TYR A 46 0.67 9.81 -11.62
CA TYR A 46 -0.08 10.06 -10.39
C TYR A 46 0.81 10.73 -9.36
N SER A 47 0.23 11.64 -8.57
CA SER A 47 0.98 12.32 -7.51
C SER A 47 1.00 11.49 -6.23
N LEU A 48 2.07 11.63 -5.44
CA LEU A 48 2.16 11.03 -4.11
C LEU A 48 1.02 11.53 -3.20
N GLY A 49 0.64 12.80 -3.29
CA GLY A 49 -0.46 13.36 -2.50
C GLY A 49 -1.80 12.69 -2.80
N TRP A 50 -2.11 12.44 -4.08
CA TRP A 50 -3.31 11.68 -4.46
C TRP A 50 -3.27 10.25 -3.90
N PHE A 51 -2.13 9.57 -4.01
CA PHE A 51 -1.96 8.22 -3.50
C PHE A 51 -2.14 8.15 -1.97
N ILE A 52 -1.57 9.09 -1.23
CA ILE A 52 -1.73 9.19 0.23
C ILE A 52 -3.19 9.41 0.58
N ASN A 53 -3.88 10.32 -0.11
CA ASN A 53 -5.30 10.56 0.14
C ASN A 53 -6.15 9.30 -0.12
N LEU A 54 -5.85 8.56 -1.19
CA LEU A 54 -6.53 7.31 -1.49
C LEU A 54 -6.27 6.26 -0.40
N PHE A 55 -5.04 6.17 0.10
CA PHE A 55 -4.68 5.27 1.19
C PHE A 55 -5.38 5.65 2.50
N SER A 56 -5.40 6.94 2.86
CA SER A 56 -6.14 7.46 4.03
C SER A 56 -7.62 7.12 3.95
N ASN A 57 -8.26 7.33 2.78
CA ASN A 57 -9.64 6.93 2.58
C ASN A 57 -9.83 5.42 2.75
N SER A 58 -8.88 4.60 2.30
CA SER A 58 -8.92 3.16 2.52
C SER A 58 -8.73 2.76 3.99
N ILE A 59 -7.99 3.53 4.79
CA ILE A 59 -7.92 3.33 6.25
C ILE A 59 -9.31 3.52 6.86
N ASP A 60 -10.02 4.58 6.49
CA ASP A 60 -11.32 4.89 7.09
C ASP A 60 -12.44 3.92 6.67
N ASN A 61 -12.41 3.46 5.42
CA ASN A 61 -13.50 2.68 4.80
C ASN A 61 -13.28 1.16 4.80
N SER A 62 -12.08 0.69 5.14
CA SER A 62 -11.84 -0.76 5.28
C SER A 62 -12.42 -1.31 6.57
N GLU A 63 -12.69 -2.61 6.58
CA GLU A 63 -13.22 -3.31 7.75
C GLU A 63 -12.32 -3.10 8.97
N LYS A 64 -12.95 -2.73 10.09
CA LYS A 64 -12.29 -2.54 11.37
C LYS A 64 -12.27 -3.88 12.11
N ALA A 65 -11.12 -4.23 12.67
CA ALA A 65 -10.95 -5.42 13.48
C ALA A 65 -10.25 -5.06 14.80
N SER A 66 -10.52 -5.83 15.85
CA SER A 66 -9.86 -5.69 17.15
C SER A 66 -8.41 -6.18 17.10
N GLU A 67 -8.17 -7.27 16.37
CA GLU A 67 -6.84 -7.83 16.17
C GLU A 67 -6.10 -7.09 15.06
N LEU A 68 -4.86 -6.69 15.34
CA LEU A 68 -4.03 -5.92 14.40
C LEU A 68 -3.83 -6.68 13.09
N GLN A 69 -3.57 -7.99 13.15
CA GLN A 69 -3.31 -8.80 11.95
C GLN A 69 -4.51 -8.83 11.00
N ASP A 70 -5.72 -9.03 11.56
CA ASP A 70 -6.95 -9.03 10.77
C ASP A 70 -7.26 -7.64 10.19
N ARG A 71 -7.01 -6.59 10.99
CA ARG A 71 -7.14 -5.20 10.54
C ARG A 71 -6.22 -4.91 9.35
N LEU A 72 -4.95 -5.33 9.43
CA LEU A 72 -3.96 -5.14 8.37
C LEU A 72 -4.33 -5.93 7.11
N LYS A 73 -4.83 -7.16 7.25
CA LYS A 73 -5.29 -7.99 6.13
C LYS A 73 -6.48 -7.37 5.42
N ALA A 74 -7.47 -6.88 6.17
CA ALA A 74 -8.64 -6.18 5.62
C ALA A 74 -8.22 -4.89 4.89
N LEU A 75 -7.39 -4.05 5.53
CA LEU A 75 -6.86 -2.83 4.93
C LEU A 75 -6.08 -3.11 3.64
N ARG A 76 -5.19 -4.12 3.66
CA ARG A 76 -4.39 -4.52 2.50
C ARG A 76 -5.27 -4.89 1.32
N SER A 77 -6.28 -5.74 1.56
CA SER A 77 -7.18 -6.24 0.52
C SER A 77 -8.04 -5.11 -0.05
N HIS A 78 -8.62 -4.30 0.82
CA HIS A 78 -9.44 -3.15 0.43
C HIS A 78 -8.62 -2.12 -0.36
N PHE A 79 -7.43 -1.72 0.12
CA PHE A 79 -6.60 -0.72 -0.55
C PHE A 79 -6.12 -1.20 -1.93
N THR A 80 -5.69 -2.46 -2.04
CA THR A 80 -5.23 -3.02 -3.31
C THR A 80 -6.32 -2.96 -4.38
N LEU A 81 -7.54 -3.37 -4.02
CA LEU A 81 -8.68 -3.33 -4.94
C LEU A 81 -9.11 -1.90 -5.26
N ASN A 82 -9.15 -1.03 -4.25
CA ASN A 82 -9.52 0.38 -4.43
C ASN A 82 -8.54 1.10 -5.36
N LEU A 83 -7.23 0.91 -5.17
CA LEU A 83 -6.20 1.44 -6.04
C LEU A 83 -6.37 0.93 -7.47
N TYR A 84 -6.54 -0.39 -7.64
CA TYR A 84 -6.71 -1.00 -8.95
C TYR A 84 -7.90 -0.39 -9.72
N HIS A 85 -9.06 -0.27 -9.08
CA HIS A 85 -10.26 0.30 -9.70
C HIS A 85 -10.10 1.79 -10.06
N ASN A 86 -9.52 2.58 -9.16
CA ASN A 86 -9.31 4.01 -9.41
C ASN A 86 -8.36 4.23 -10.59
N VAL A 87 -7.26 3.47 -10.66
CA VAL A 87 -6.29 3.59 -11.75
C VAL A 87 -6.89 3.07 -13.06
N CYS A 88 -7.51 1.89 -13.06
CA CYS A 88 -8.12 1.30 -14.28
C CYS A 88 -9.26 2.14 -14.88
N THR A 89 -9.86 3.06 -14.12
CA THR A 89 -10.84 4.01 -14.67
C THR A 89 -10.18 5.02 -15.63
N GLY A 90 -8.91 5.36 -15.40
CA GLY A 90 -8.14 6.29 -16.24
C GLY A 90 -7.27 5.63 -17.33
N LEU A 91 -7.09 4.30 -17.30
CA LEU A 91 -6.25 3.58 -18.27
C LEU A 91 -7.01 3.21 -19.55
N PHE A 92 -6.30 3.17 -20.69
CA PHE A 92 -6.83 2.56 -21.91
C PHE A 92 -7.02 1.06 -21.70
N GLN A 93 -8.02 0.47 -22.37
CA GLN A 93 -8.36 -0.95 -22.21
C GLN A 93 -7.18 -1.88 -22.48
N LYS A 94 -6.33 -1.55 -23.46
CA LYS A 94 -5.12 -2.32 -23.80
C LYS A 94 -4.08 -2.38 -22.67
N ASP A 95 -4.05 -1.37 -21.80
CA ASP A 95 -3.01 -1.21 -20.77
C ASP A 95 -3.43 -1.74 -19.39
N LYS A 96 -4.72 -2.01 -19.18
CA LYS A 96 -5.25 -2.54 -17.90
C LYS A 96 -4.66 -3.89 -17.51
N LEU A 97 -4.48 -4.78 -18.50
CA LEU A 97 -3.91 -6.10 -18.24
C LEU A 97 -2.43 -5.99 -17.83
N VAL A 98 -1.67 -5.11 -18.49
CA VAL A 98 -0.27 -4.84 -18.16
C VAL A 98 -0.16 -4.31 -16.73
N PHE A 99 -1.01 -3.35 -16.36
CA PHE A 99 -1.03 -2.83 -14.99
C PHE A 99 -1.37 -3.91 -13.95
N SER A 100 -2.41 -4.72 -14.22
CA SER A 100 -2.80 -5.84 -13.33
C SER A 100 -1.64 -6.80 -13.11
N PHE A 101 -0.95 -7.16 -14.21
CA PHE A 101 0.18 -8.06 -14.17
C PHE A 101 1.36 -7.48 -13.38
N LEU A 102 1.71 -6.21 -13.62
CA LEU A 102 2.76 -5.51 -12.88
C LEU A 102 2.49 -5.46 -11.37
N MET A 103 1.25 -5.13 -10.97
CA MET A 103 0.85 -5.15 -9.55
C MET A 103 1.06 -6.54 -8.95
N CYS A 104 0.57 -7.59 -9.61
CA CYS A 104 0.70 -8.96 -9.11
C CYS A 104 2.16 -9.39 -9.00
N VAL A 105 2.97 -9.16 -10.04
CA VAL A 105 4.39 -9.56 -10.04
C VAL A 105 5.16 -8.82 -8.96
N ASN A 106 4.98 -7.50 -8.82
CA ASN A 106 5.73 -6.73 -7.83
C ASN A 106 5.32 -7.09 -6.39
N LEU A 107 4.05 -7.41 -6.14
CA LEU A 107 3.61 -7.93 -4.85
C LEU A 107 4.19 -9.32 -4.57
N GLN A 108 4.17 -10.23 -5.55
CA GLN A 108 4.70 -11.58 -5.37
C GLN A 108 6.22 -11.61 -5.20
N ARG A 109 6.95 -10.70 -5.87
CA ARG A 109 8.38 -10.50 -5.63
C ARG A 109 8.68 -10.03 -4.22
N ALA A 110 7.88 -9.11 -3.69
CA ALA A 110 8.05 -8.64 -2.32
C ALA A 110 7.73 -9.70 -1.26
N ASP A 111 6.92 -10.71 -1.61
CA ASP A 111 6.65 -11.88 -0.79
C ASP A 111 7.67 -13.01 -1.03
N ASP A 112 8.77 -12.75 -1.77
CA ASP A 112 9.81 -13.72 -2.15
C ASP A 112 9.30 -14.97 -2.91
N ASN A 113 8.13 -14.86 -3.55
CA ASN A 113 7.52 -15.96 -4.30
C ASN A 113 8.00 -16.02 -5.76
N ILE A 114 8.72 -15.00 -6.22
CA ILE A 114 9.27 -14.89 -7.58
C ILE A 114 10.69 -14.33 -7.47
N ASP A 115 11.63 -14.94 -8.18
CA ASP A 115 13.02 -14.48 -8.23
C ASP A 115 13.15 -13.06 -8.79
N GLU A 116 14.13 -12.30 -8.28
CA GLU A 116 14.60 -11.09 -8.93
C GLU A 116 15.34 -11.48 -10.22
N ALA A 117 14.99 -10.81 -11.33
CA ALA A 117 15.57 -11.04 -12.65
C ALA A 117 16.87 -10.27 -12.85
#